data_AF-A0A7C5R955-F1
#
_entry.id   AF-A0A7C5R955-F1
#
_cell.length_a   1.000
_cell.length_b   1.000
_cell.length_c   1.000
_cell.angle_alpha   90.00
_cell.angle_beta   90.00
_cell.angle_gamma   90.00
#
_symmetry.space_group_name_H-M   'P 1'
#
loop_
_entity.id
_entity.type
_entity.pdbx_description
1 polymer ?
#
loop_
_entity_poly.entity_id
_entity_poly.type
_entity_poly.pdbx_seq_one_letter_code
_entity_poly.pdbx_strand_id
1 'polypeptide(L)'
;MIQEEKIGWIAVTPTVGDLAAVTNGNATGLFDVFTFDDPNVILGWNNVWGEVAFNQTFTSAPTVVASLASRRGGDGGWLRRGSVTNSSVQLVVDEDTFSDSERGHTWETASVFAFDLGGAGRLHSSFVPEPSTFAVWGALALVAVVGGWRRQPRNKLLR
;
A
#
# COMPACT_ATOMS: atom_id res chain seq x y z
N MET A 1 -27.79 14.76 -7.19
CA MET A 1 -27.98 13.93 -5.98
C MET A 1 -26.68 13.21 -5.71
N ILE A 2 -26.21 13.22 -4.46
CA ILE A 2 -25.09 12.37 -4.03
C ILE A 2 -25.60 10.93 -3.95
N GLN A 3 -24.91 10.00 -4.62
CA GLN A 3 -25.19 8.57 -4.49
C GLN A 3 -24.45 8.01 -3.28
N GLU A 4 -25.04 7.01 -2.63
CA GLU A 4 -24.36 6.22 -1.61
C GLU A 4 -23.28 5.34 -2.26
N GLU A 5 -22.08 5.34 -1.69
CA GLU A 5 -21.00 4.44 -2.09
C GLU A 5 -21.03 3.18 -1.21
N LYS A 6 -20.91 2.01 -1.84
CA LYS A 6 -20.74 0.74 -1.12
C LYS A 6 -19.27 0.42 -0.99
N ILE A 7 -18.79 0.35 0.25
CA ILE A 7 -17.38 0.05 0.56
C ILE A 7 -17.28 -1.38 1.09
N GLY A 8 -16.44 -2.20 0.46
CA GLY A 8 -15.99 -3.48 1.01
C GLY A 8 -14.69 -3.28 1.79
N TRP A 9 -14.48 -4.06 2.85
CA TRP A 9 -13.26 -3.99 3.64
C TRP A 9 -12.72 -5.39 3.97
N ILE A 10 -11.40 -5.47 4.11
CA ILE A 10 -10.68 -6.61 4.67
C ILE A 10 -9.80 -6.05 5.79
N ALA A 11 -9.84 -6.68 6.96
CA ALA A 11 -8.95 -6.37 8.06
C ALA A 11 -8.25 -7.65 8.52
N VAL A 12 -6.94 -7.57 8.67
CA VAL A 12 -6.10 -8.69 9.10
C VAL A 12 -5.09 -8.12 10.08
N THR A 13 -4.94 -8.76 11.23
CA THR A 13 -3.85 -8.44 12.16
C THR A 13 -2.52 -8.84 11.53
N PRO A 14 -1.43 -8.07 11.71
CA PRO A 14 -0.13 -8.44 11.17
C PRO A 14 0.25 -9.88 11.51
N THR A 15 0.48 -10.69 10.49
CA THR A 15 0.79 -12.11 10.61
C THR A 15 1.26 -12.65 9.27
N VAL A 16 1.96 -13.78 9.36
CA VAL A 16 2.24 -14.70 8.25
C VAL A 16 1.28 -15.89 8.34
N GLY A 17 1.01 -16.56 7.22
CA GLY A 17 0.20 -17.78 7.24
C GLY A 17 -0.08 -18.42 5.89
N ASP A 18 -0.79 -19.55 5.95
CA ASP A 18 -1.28 -20.26 4.78
C ASP A 18 -2.61 -19.66 4.32
N LEU A 19 -2.76 -19.47 3.02
CA LEU A 19 -4.02 -19.07 2.39
C LEU A 19 -4.64 -20.28 1.69
N ALA A 20 -5.58 -20.94 2.35
CA ALA A 20 -6.27 -22.09 1.76
C ALA A 20 -7.44 -21.62 0.86
N ALA A 21 -7.43 -22.03 -0.41
CA ALA A 21 -8.60 -21.86 -1.27
C ALA A 21 -9.76 -22.74 -0.77
N VAL A 22 -10.90 -22.12 -0.44
CA VAL A 22 -12.08 -22.83 0.12
C VAL A 22 -12.89 -23.57 -0.97
N THR A 23 -12.56 -23.44 -2.25
CA THR A 23 -13.32 -24.06 -3.35
C THR A 23 -12.46 -24.96 -4.25
N ASN A 24 -12.77 -26.26 -4.21
CA ASN A 24 -12.40 -27.32 -5.16
C ASN A 24 -10.96 -27.33 -5.68
N GLY A 25 -9.98 -27.30 -4.78
CA GLY A 25 -8.60 -27.63 -5.10
C GLY A 25 -7.66 -27.36 -3.94
N ASN A 26 -6.65 -28.22 -3.76
CA ASN A 26 -5.55 -28.06 -2.80
C ASN A 26 -4.60 -26.91 -3.20
N ALA A 27 -5.12 -25.73 -3.54
CA ALA A 27 -4.28 -24.55 -3.69
C ALA A 27 -4.04 -23.98 -2.28
N THR A 28 -2.91 -24.36 -1.69
CA THR A 28 -2.36 -23.70 -0.50
C THR A 28 -1.46 -22.57 -0.97
N GLY A 29 -1.93 -21.35 -0.76
CA GLY A 29 -1.16 -20.14 -0.92
C GLY A 29 -0.45 -19.75 0.37
N LEU A 30 0.31 -18.67 0.30
CA LEU A 30 0.97 -18.04 1.44
C LEU A 30 0.55 -16.59 1.52
N PHE A 31 0.54 -16.01 2.71
CA PHE A 31 0.32 -14.59 2.89
C PHE A 31 1.13 -13.99 4.04
N ASP A 32 1.49 -12.72 3.89
CA ASP A 32 2.20 -11.92 4.88
C ASP A 32 1.57 -10.53 4.94
N VAL A 33 1.16 -10.12 6.14
CA VAL A 33 0.59 -8.81 6.43
C VAL A 33 1.42 -8.15 7.52
N PHE A 34 1.93 -6.95 7.25
CA PHE A 34 2.76 -6.22 8.21
C PHE A 34 2.77 -4.72 7.95
N THR A 35 3.26 -3.98 8.95
CA THR A 35 3.59 -2.56 8.83
C THR A 35 5.10 -2.42 8.87
N PHE A 36 5.66 -1.65 7.95
CA PHE A 36 7.08 -1.41 7.82
C PHE A 36 7.39 0.06 8.12
N ASP A 37 8.24 0.30 9.12
CA ASP A 37 8.67 1.63 9.57
C ASP A 37 10.20 1.64 9.74
N ASP A 38 10.92 2.01 8.68
CA ASP A 38 12.38 2.23 8.74
C ASP A 38 12.71 3.60 8.15
N PRO A 39 13.46 4.45 8.88
CA PRO A 39 13.75 5.81 8.47
C PRO A 39 14.65 5.94 7.24
N ASN A 40 15.23 4.85 6.73
CA ASN A 40 16.18 4.87 5.62
C ASN A 40 15.69 4.13 4.37
N VAL A 41 14.50 3.53 4.40
CA VAL A 41 14.04 2.63 3.33
C VAL A 41 12.96 3.28 2.48
N ILE A 42 11.83 3.68 3.07
CA ILE A 42 10.70 4.23 2.30
C ILE A 42 10.85 5.74 2.20
N LEU A 43 11.65 6.19 1.23
CA LEU A 43 11.98 7.60 0.98
C LEU A 43 11.35 8.08 -0.34
N GLY A 44 11.62 9.33 -0.74
CA GLY A 44 11.13 9.91 -2.00
C GLY A 44 11.65 9.23 -3.26
N TRP A 45 10.89 9.35 -4.36
CA TRP A 45 11.15 8.67 -5.64
C TRP A 45 12.50 9.03 -6.26
N ASN A 46 12.95 10.27 -6.11
CA ASN A 46 14.27 10.71 -6.56
C ASN A 46 15.39 10.47 -5.51
N ASN A 47 15.08 9.92 -4.34
CA ASN A 47 16.09 9.54 -3.32
C ASN A 47 16.64 8.14 -3.58
N VAL A 48 15.87 7.09 -3.25
CA VAL A 48 16.27 5.70 -3.37
C VAL A 48 15.06 4.78 -3.35
N TRP A 49 15.10 3.69 -4.12
CA TRP A 49 14.12 2.62 -4.02
C TRP A 49 14.43 1.77 -2.77
N GLY A 50 13.54 1.80 -1.79
CA GLY A 50 13.68 1.04 -0.56
C GLY A 50 13.33 -0.42 -0.74
N GLU A 51 14.17 -1.32 -0.24
CA GLU A 51 13.86 -2.75 -0.19
C GLU A 51 13.15 -3.10 1.12
N VAL A 52 11.90 -3.53 1.02
CA VAL A 52 11.08 -3.96 2.14
C VAL A 52 11.02 -5.49 2.14
N ALA A 53 11.68 -6.11 3.12
CA ALA A 53 11.69 -7.55 3.29
C ALA A 53 10.33 -8.06 3.81
N PHE A 54 9.91 -9.22 3.32
CA PHE A 54 8.80 -9.97 3.88
C PHE A 54 9.24 -10.71 5.16
N ASN A 55 8.31 -10.97 6.07
CA ASN A 55 8.51 -11.79 7.27
C ASN A 55 8.58 -13.29 6.96
N GLN A 56 8.28 -13.67 5.72
CA GLN A 56 8.41 -15.03 5.20
C GLN A 56 8.95 -15.04 3.77
N THR A 57 9.45 -16.18 3.33
CA THR A 57 9.83 -16.40 1.93
C THR A 57 8.69 -17.07 1.17
N PHE A 58 8.34 -16.51 0.02
CA PHE A 58 7.38 -17.10 -0.92
C PHE A 58 8.09 -18.06 -1.88
N THR A 59 7.35 -18.94 -2.53
CA THR A 59 7.90 -19.84 -3.57
C THR A 59 8.14 -19.10 -4.89
N SER A 60 7.35 -18.06 -5.15
CA SER A 60 7.46 -17.17 -6.30
C SER A 60 7.28 -15.71 -5.85
N ALA A 61 7.48 -14.73 -6.73
CA ALA A 61 7.20 -13.33 -6.40
C ALA A 61 5.69 -13.16 -6.11
N PRO A 62 5.28 -12.78 -4.87
CA PRO A 62 3.88 -12.69 -4.50
C PRO A 62 3.20 -11.49 -5.18
N THR A 63 1.87 -11.48 -5.14
CA THR A 63 1.14 -10.23 -5.37
C THR A 63 1.23 -9.37 -4.11
N VAL A 64 1.53 -8.09 -4.28
CA VAL A 64 1.69 -7.14 -3.18
C VAL A 64 0.70 -6.00 -3.32
N VAL A 65 -0.01 -5.73 -2.23
CA VAL A 65 -0.83 -4.54 -2.03
C VAL A 65 -0.22 -3.76 -0.87
N ALA A 66 0.02 -2.47 -1.07
CA ALA A 66 0.61 -1.62 -0.04
C ALA A 66 0.01 -0.22 -0.04
N SER A 67 0.04 0.45 1.11
CA SER A 67 -0.40 1.83 1.29
C SER A 67 0.53 2.59 2.22
N LEU A 68 0.60 3.92 2.07
CA LEU A 68 1.18 4.76 3.11
C LEU A 68 0.34 4.63 4.38
N ALA A 69 1.02 4.53 5.53
CA ALA A 69 0.45 4.42 6.86
C ALA A 69 0.89 5.57 7.78
N SER A 70 1.68 6.52 7.27
CA SER A 70 2.00 7.77 7.96
C SER A 70 1.99 8.96 7.00
N ARG A 71 2.15 10.16 7.59
CA ARG A 71 2.34 11.42 6.88
C ARG A 71 3.36 12.27 7.65
N ARG A 72 4.65 12.01 7.41
CA ARG A 72 5.78 12.66 8.07
C ARG A 72 6.34 13.84 7.25
N GLY A 73 6.02 13.91 5.95
CA GLY A 73 6.42 14.99 5.04
C GLY A 73 5.57 16.26 5.10
N GLY A 74 6.07 17.32 4.47
CA GLY A 74 5.33 18.57 4.28
C GLY A 74 4.29 18.49 3.16
N ASP A 75 4.60 17.70 2.14
CA ASP A 75 3.73 17.41 1.01
C ASP A 75 3.12 16.00 1.15
N GLY A 76 2.21 15.67 0.23
CA GLY A 76 1.54 14.37 0.22
C GLY A 76 2.07 13.55 -0.94
N GLY A 77 2.21 12.25 -0.75
CA GLY A 77 2.62 11.34 -1.81
C GLY A 77 1.81 10.05 -1.87
N TRP A 78 2.20 9.19 -2.81
CA TRP A 78 1.66 7.84 -2.99
C TRP A 78 2.79 6.82 -2.97
N LEU A 79 2.54 5.61 -2.48
CA LEU A 79 3.49 4.53 -2.67
C LEU A 79 3.55 4.13 -4.15
N ARG A 80 4.77 3.97 -4.65
CA ARG A 80 5.06 3.27 -5.90
C ARG A 80 5.77 1.96 -5.60
N ARG A 81 5.36 0.93 -6.33
CA ARG A 81 5.93 -0.42 -6.25
C ARG A 81 6.94 -0.64 -7.37
N GLY A 82 8.12 -1.12 -7.00
CA GLY A 82 9.22 -1.48 -7.89
C GLY A 82 9.29 -2.98 -8.13
N SER A 83 10.49 -3.56 -8.18
CA SER A 83 10.64 -5.00 -8.32
C SER A 83 10.07 -5.75 -7.12
N VAL A 84 9.50 -6.93 -7.39
CA VAL A 84 9.06 -7.87 -6.36
C VAL A 84 9.86 -9.16 -6.54
N THR A 85 10.51 -9.60 -5.48
CA THR A 85 11.17 -10.90 -5.40
C THR A 85 10.33 -11.83 -4.54
N ASN A 86 10.78 -13.06 -4.33
CA ASN A 86 10.09 -13.98 -3.43
C ASN A 86 10.33 -13.65 -1.93
N SER A 87 11.18 -12.67 -1.61
CA SER A 87 11.52 -12.29 -0.23
C SER A 87 11.40 -10.80 0.06
N SER A 88 11.17 -9.95 -0.96
CA SER A 88 11.09 -8.51 -0.79
C SER A 88 10.25 -7.81 -1.87
N VAL A 89 9.83 -6.59 -1.55
CA VAL A 89 9.24 -5.63 -2.49
C VAL A 89 10.00 -4.31 -2.42
N GLN A 90 10.27 -3.71 -3.57
CA GLN A 90 10.77 -2.34 -3.60
C GLN A 90 9.62 -1.35 -3.49
N LEU A 91 9.73 -0.38 -2.58
CA LEU A 91 8.76 0.68 -2.36
C LEU A 91 9.45 2.04 -2.33
N VAL A 92 8.73 3.07 -2.80
CA VAL A 92 9.17 4.45 -2.76
C VAL A 92 7.97 5.40 -2.68
N VAL A 93 8.15 6.59 -2.10
CA VAL A 93 7.13 7.63 -2.04
C VAL A 93 7.23 8.54 -3.26
N ASP A 94 6.16 8.62 -4.03
CA ASP A 94 6.00 9.58 -5.10
C ASP A 94 5.25 10.80 -4.59
N GLU A 95 6.01 11.82 -4.19
CA GLU A 95 5.47 13.12 -3.79
C GLU A 95 4.63 13.76 -4.89
N ASP A 96 3.60 14.48 -4.51
CA ASP A 96 2.83 15.33 -5.41
C ASP A 96 3.72 16.42 -6.03
N THR A 97 3.58 16.63 -7.34
CA THR A 97 4.31 17.68 -8.08
C THR A 97 3.48 18.94 -8.26
N PHE A 98 2.61 19.23 -7.30
CA PHE A 98 1.82 20.44 -7.34
C PHE A 98 2.65 21.62 -6.83
N SER A 99 2.83 22.62 -7.70
CA SER A 99 3.60 23.86 -7.45
C SER A 99 5.12 23.74 -7.56
N ASP A 100 5.71 22.54 -7.52
CA ASP A 100 7.10 22.28 -7.90
C ASP A 100 7.29 20.87 -8.47
N SER A 101 8.48 20.58 -9.01
CA SER A 101 8.80 19.27 -9.60
C SER A 101 9.57 18.36 -8.66
N GLU A 102 9.70 18.73 -7.37
CA GLU A 102 10.51 17.96 -6.43
C GLU A 102 9.80 16.65 -6.08
N ARG A 103 10.58 15.56 -6.00
CA ARG A 103 10.06 14.21 -5.68
C ARG A 103 10.73 13.60 -4.46
N GLY A 104 11.54 14.40 -3.76
CA GLY A 104 12.23 14.01 -2.53
C GLY A 104 11.29 14.09 -1.36
N HIS A 105 11.29 13.03 -0.55
CA HIS A 105 10.42 12.89 0.61
C HIS A 105 11.24 12.35 1.78
N THR A 106 10.94 12.81 2.99
CA THR A 106 11.39 12.15 4.22
C THR A 106 10.83 10.72 4.32
N TRP A 107 11.25 9.93 5.31
CA TRP A 107 10.73 8.57 5.44
C TRP A 107 9.22 8.52 5.74
N GLU A 108 8.54 7.50 5.22
CA GLU A 108 7.16 7.17 5.55
C GLU A 108 7.04 5.71 6.01
N THR A 109 5.96 5.40 6.71
CA THR A 109 5.56 4.05 7.11
C THR A 109 4.65 3.46 6.03
N ALA A 110 4.78 2.16 5.72
CA ALA A 110 3.87 1.46 4.81
C ALA A 110 3.17 0.28 5.48
N SER A 111 1.90 0.07 5.16
CA SER A 111 1.20 -1.19 5.43
C SER A 111 1.26 -2.06 4.18
N VAL A 112 1.65 -3.32 4.34
CA VAL A 112 1.89 -4.27 3.25
C VAL A 112 1.05 -5.53 3.47
N PHE A 113 0.41 -5.98 2.39
CA PHE A 113 -0.23 -7.28 2.28
C PHE A 113 0.32 -7.98 1.04
N ALA A 114 1.18 -8.97 1.25
CA ALA A 114 1.76 -9.83 0.23
C ALA A 114 1.11 -11.21 0.27
N PHE A 115 0.79 -11.79 -0.88
CA PHE A 115 0.25 -13.13 -0.94
C PHE A 115 0.50 -13.82 -2.29
N ASP A 116 0.64 -15.13 -2.24
CA ASP A 116 0.74 -16.02 -3.38
C ASP A 116 -0.42 -17.02 -3.30
N LEU A 117 -1.11 -17.24 -4.42
CA LEU A 117 -2.23 -18.18 -4.53
C LEU A 117 -1.83 -19.52 -5.17
N GLY A 118 -0.53 -19.87 -5.12
CA GLY A 118 -0.01 -21.15 -5.59
C GLY A 118 -0.14 -21.32 -7.11
N GLY A 119 0.01 -20.22 -7.88
CA GLY A 119 -0.06 -20.22 -9.35
C GLY A 119 -1.46 -20.39 -9.96
N ALA A 120 -2.49 -20.73 -9.17
CA ALA A 120 -3.85 -20.97 -9.65
C ALA A 120 -4.85 -19.85 -9.32
N GLY A 121 -4.59 -19.05 -8.28
CA GLY A 121 -5.52 -18.00 -7.89
C GLY A 121 -5.35 -16.72 -8.71
N ARG A 122 -6.47 -16.18 -9.16
CA ARG A 122 -6.56 -14.87 -9.80
C ARG A 122 -7.22 -13.92 -8.82
N LEU A 123 -6.55 -12.82 -8.50
CA LEU A 123 -7.24 -11.69 -7.90
C LEU A 123 -8.11 -11.02 -8.95
N HIS A 124 -9.40 -11.01 -8.70
CA HIS A 124 -10.30 -10.16 -9.46
C HIS A 124 -10.42 -8.83 -8.71
N SER A 125 -9.57 -7.86 -9.06
CA SER A 125 -9.82 -6.46 -8.71
C SER A 125 -10.79 -5.89 -9.75
N SER A 126 -12.08 -5.87 -9.44
CA SER A 126 -13.05 -5.13 -10.25
C SER A 126 -12.93 -3.66 -9.89
N PHE A 127 -12.20 -2.90 -10.70
CA PHE A 127 -12.21 -1.45 -10.62
C PHE A 127 -13.56 -0.98 -11.14
N VAL A 128 -14.41 -0.46 -10.25
CA VAL A 128 -15.61 0.22 -10.68
C VAL A 128 -15.12 1.51 -11.36
N PRO A 129 -15.38 1.73 -12.65
CA PRO A 129 -15.01 2.97 -13.29
C PRO A 129 -15.81 4.08 -12.59
N GLU A 130 -15.06 4.98 -11.96
CA GLU A 130 -15.49 6.19 -11.22
C GLU A 130 -15.84 6.02 -9.72
N PRO A 131 -15.35 6.96 -8.90
CA PRO A 131 -13.98 6.96 -8.39
C PRO A 131 -13.77 5.81 -7.38
N SER A 132 -12.97 4.80 -7.74
CA SER A 132 -12.64 3.74 -6.77
C SER A 132 -11.54 4.22 -5.81
N THR A 133 -11.84 4.27 -4.50
CA THR A 133 -10.87 4.61 -3.44
C THR A 133 -10.39 3.33 -2.75
N PHE A 134 -9.07 3.09 -2.71
CA PHE A 134 -8.47 2.00 -1.94
C PHE A 134 -8.08 2.54 -0.55
N ALA A 135 -8.73 2.05 0.51
CA ALA A 135 -8.60 2.54 1.88
C ALA A 135 -7.82 1.55 2.76
N VAL A 136 -6.77 2.02 3.44
CA VAL A 136 -6.01 1.28 4.47
C VAL A 136 -5.64 2.27 5.58
N TRP A 137 -5.73 1.85 6.84
CA TRP A 137 -5.40 2.66 8.03
C TRP A 137 -4.75 1.80 9.12
N GLY A 138 -3.85 2.42 9.91
CA GLY A 138 -3.37 1.94 11.22
C GLY A 138 -3.42 3.11 12.23
N ALA A 139 -3.48 2.94 13.56
CA ALA A 139 -3.31 1.77 14.42
C ALA A 139 -4.46 1.63 15.43
N LEU A 140 -4.69 0.40 15.90
CA LEU A 140 -5.82 -0.12 16.69
C LEU A 140 -7.17 -0.06 15.96
N ALA A 141 -7.63 -1.25 15.56
CA ALA A 141 -8.92 -1.66 15.03
C ALA A 141 -9.95 -0.58 14.63
N LEU A 142 -10.40 -0.70 13.37
CA LEU A 142 -11.54 -0.03 12.70
C LEU A 142 -11.24 1.34 12.08
N VAL A 143 -10.97 1.39 10.77
CA VAL A 143 -11.04 2.67 10.04
C VAL A 143 -11.42 2.52 8.55
N ALA A 144 -12.26 3.44 8.08
CA ALA A 144 -12.57 3.75 6.69
C ALA A 144 -11.81 5.02 6.25
N VAL A 145 -11.27 5.08 5.02
CA VAL A 145 -10.81 6.35 4.41
C VAL A 145 -11.87 6.84 3.43
N VAL A 146 -12.34 8.06 3.64
CA VAL A 146 -13.00 8.90 2.62
C VAL A 146 -11.91 9.77 1.98
N GLY A 147 -11.60 9.54 0.70
CA GLY A 147 -10.74 10.41 -0.10
C GLY A 147 -11.54 11.57 -0.69
N GLY A 148 -11.97 12.52 0.15
CA GLY A 148 -12.63 13.74 -0.30
C GLY A 148 -11.61 14.81 -0.68
N TRP A 149 -11.68 15.33 -1.90
CA TRP A 149 -10.98 16.57 -2.27
C TRP A 149 -11.33 17.68 -1.28
N ARG A 150 -10.36 18.20 -0.54
CA ARG A 150 -10.53 19.46 0.20
C ARG A 150 -9.46 20.44 -0.28
N ARG A 151 -9.91 21.48 -1.01
CA ARG A 151 -9.07 22.68 -1.22
C ARG A 151 -8.72 23.25 0.14
N GLN A 152 -7.47 23.13 0.55
CA GLN A 152 -6.95 23.89 1.68
C GLN A 152 -6.55 25.28 1.16
N PRO A 153 -7.12 26.38 1.66
CA PRO A 153 -6.71 27.71 1.22
C PRO A 153 -5.30 28.03 1.74
N ARG A 154 -4.44 28.39 0.78
CA ARG A 154 -3.32 29.35 0.81
C ARG A 154 -2.52 29.49 2.11
N ASN A 155 -1.29 28.95 2.10
CA ASN A 155 -0.03 29.72 2.08
C ASN A 155 1.17 28.76 2.28
N LYS A 156 1.80 28.29 1.20
CA LYS A 156 3.23 27.95 1.26
C LYS A 156 3.97 29.30 1.23
N LEU A 157 4.41 29.76 2.40
CA LEU A 157 5.40 30.83 2.46
C LEU A 157 6.69 30.24 1.88
N LEU A 158 7.08 30.77 0.73
CA LEU A 158 8.38 30.55 0.11
C LEU A 158 9.46 30.83 1.16
N ARG A 159 10.35 29.86 1.39
CA ARG A 159 11.66 30.16 1.99
C ARG A 159 12.57 30.73 0.91
#